data_AF-A0A662M2X0-F1
#
_entry.id   AF-A0A662M2X0-F1
#
_cell.length_a   1.000
_cell.length_b   1.000
_cell.length_c   1.000
_cell.angle_alpha   90.00
_cell.angle_beta   90.00
_cell.angle_gamma   90.00
#
_symmetry.space_group_name_H-M   'P 1'
#
loop_
_entity.id
_entity.type
_entity.pdbx_description
1 polymer ?
#
loop_
_entity_poly.entity_id
_entity_poly.type
_entity_poly.pdbx_seq_one_letter_code
_entity_poly.pdbx_strand_id
1 'polypeptide(L)'
;HPPYDGDTWIGIDVTDFYKFSNTGMYPVCMIGGCHNSQFNVSILNLLKFGEIKDIYYKSEWSPESFGWWIVRMADKGAIASIGNTGLGYGAIGDNNDDGIPDTLQFYGGFIDGEFFRVYAEEGKDILGETYGTTLTNYIMKFPPMEDQIDAKTVEEWVLLGDPSLKIGGYPS
;
A
#
# COMPACT_ATOMS: atom_id res chain seq x y z
N HIS A 1 -3.97 8.57 14.68
CA HIS A 1 -4.04 9.31 15.95
C HIS A 1 -2.87 8.91 16.84
N PRO A 2 -2.38 9.75 17.76
CA PRO A 2 -1.32 9.36 18.69
C PRO A 2 -1.76 8.22 19.63
N PRO A 3 -0.82 7.40 20.16
CA PRO A 3 -1.15 6.46 21.22
C PRO A 3 -1.80 7.19 22.41
N TYR A 4 -2.87 6.62 22.96
CA TYR A 4 -3.64 7.16 24.10
C TYR A 4 -4.42 8.46 23.84
N ASP A 5 -4.44 8.95 22.61
CA ASP A 5 -5.26 10.09 22.19
C ASP A 5 -6.05 9.71 20.93
N GLY A 6 -7.28 9.24 21.14
CA GLY A 6 -8.16 8.81 20.05
C GLY A 6 -8.87 9.96 19.33
N ASP A 7 -8.85 11.16 19.90
CA ASP A 7 -9.55 12.33 19.36
C ASP A 7 -8.67 13.11 18.37
N THR A 8 -7.34 13.06 18.55
CA THR A 8 -6.40 13.74 17.65
C THR A 8 -6.11 12.91 16.41
N TRP A 9 -6.64 13.34 15.26
CA TRP A 9 -6.23 12.80 13.96
C TRP A 9 -5.07 13.61 13.37
N ILE A 10 -3.92 12.97 13.22
CA ILE A 10 -2.81 13.49 12.42
C ILE A 10 -2.96 12.89 11.04
N GLY A 11 -3.46 13.69 10.10
CA GLY A 11 -3.57 13.33 8.70
C GLY A 11 -2.31 13.74 7.92
N ILE A 12 -2.02 12.98 6.88
CA ILE A 12 -1.17 13.41 5.78
C ILE A 12 -1.99 13.21 4.50
N ASP A 13 -1.98 14.21 3.63
CA ASP A 13 -2.60 14.10 2.31
C ASP A 13 -1.63 14.47 1.19
N VAL A 14 -2.08 14.34 -0.05
CA VAL A 14 -1.26 14.60 -1.25
C VAL A 14 -0.68 16.02 -1.31
N THR A 15 -1.32 16.98 -0.66
CA THR A 15 -0.85 18.37 -0.58
C THR A 15 0.31 18.55 0.39
N ASP A 16 0.48 17.63 1.34
CA ASP A 16 1.57 17.68 2.31
C ASP A 16 2.90 17.19 1.74
N PHE A 17 2.90 16.37 0.69
CA PHE A 17 4.14 15.84 0.10
C PHE A 17 5.09 16.93 -0.41
N TYR A 18 4.57 18.10 -0.78
CA TYR A 18 5.41 19.26 -1.13
C TYR A 18 6.30 19.74 0.02
N LYS A 19 5.84 19.54 1.27
CA LYS A 19 6.54 19.93 2.51
C LYS A 19 7.65 18.95 2.89
N PHE A 20 7.76 17.79 2.23
CA PHE A 20 8.81 16.82 2.52
C PHE A 20 10.20 17.38 2.16
N SER A 21 11.22 16.98 2.93
CA SER A 21 12.59 17.49 2.83
C SER A 21 13.65 16.38 2.84
N ASN A 22 13.32 15.18 2.34
CA ASN A 22 14.17 14.00 2.36
C ASN A 22 14.97 13.79 1.07
N THR A 23 15.57 14.86 0.54
CA THR A 23 16.37 14.80 -0.69
C THR A 23 17.52 13.79 -0.54
N GLY A 24 17.66 12.90 -1.51
CA GLY A 24 18.64 11.81 -1.51
C GLY A 24 18.32 10.65 -0.55
N MET A 25 17.18 10.67 0.15
CA MET A 25 16.79 9.69 1.17
C MET A 25 15.38 9.16 0.89
N TYR A 26 15.21 8.48 -0.24
CA TYR A 26 13.91 8.05 -0.74
C TYR A 26 13.62 6.60 -0.32
N PRO A 27 12.63 6.35 0.56
CA PRO A 27 12.25 5.00 0.97
C PRO A 27 11.44 4.28 -0.11
N VAL A 28 11.42 2.94 -0.04
CA VAL A 28 10.30 2.14 -0.55
C VAL A 28 9.19 2.21 0.50
N CYS A 29 8.05 2.80 0.18
CA CYS A 29 6.99 3.10 1.14
C CYS A 29 5.84 2.10 1.04
N MET A 30 5.62 1.32 2.10
CA MET A 30 4.44 0.47 2.22
C MET A 30 3.30 1.24 2.88
N ILE A 31 2.15 1.29 2.21
CA ILE A 31 1.02 2.13 2.59
C ILE A 31 -0.17 1.21 2.81
N GLY A 32 -0.26 0.66 4.02
CA GLY A 32 -1.40 -0.12 4.44
C GLY A 32 -2.67 0.73 4.51
N GLY A 33 -3.80 0.16 4.10
CA GLY A 33 -5.11 0.82 4.15
C GLY A 33 -5.88 0.70 2.85
N CYS A 34 -6.92 1.52 2.72
CA CYS A 34 -7.84 1.43 1.58
C CYS A 34 -7.57 2.53 0.55
N HIS A 35 -7.70 2.19 -0.74
CA HIS A 35 -7.74 3.09 -1.91
C HIS A 35 -6.55 4.06 -2.06
N ASN A 36 -5.49 3.90 -1.26
CA ASN A 36 -4.34 4.81 -1.27
C ASN A 36 -3.60 4.80 -2.61
N SER A 37 -3.70 3.72 -3.37
CA SER A 37 -3.04 3.52 -4.66
C SER A 37 -4.04 3.42 -5.82
N GLN A 38 -5.29 3.88 -5.64
CA GLN A 38 -6.33 3.89 -6.67
C GLN A 38 -5.94 4.79 -7.85
N PHE A 39 -5.51 4.20 -8.96
CA PHE A 39 -4.94 4.93 -10.11
C PHE A 39 -5.96 5.61 -11.04
N ASN A 40 -7.26 5.51 -10.76
CA ASN A 40 -8.33 6.14 -11.56
C ASN A 40 -9.01 7.34 -10.85
N VAL A 41 -8.35 7.95 -9.86
CA VAL A 41 -8.78 9.22 -9.26
C VAL A 41 -8.35 10.42 -10.13
N SER A 42 -9.14 11.49 -10.12
CA SER A 42 -8.83 12.73 -10.84
C SER A 42 -9.75 13.86 -10.40
N ILE A 43 -9.28 15.12 -10.37
CA ILE A 43 -10.14 16.31 -10.21
C ILE A 43 -11.28 16.30 -11.26
N LEU A 44 -11.02 15.78 -12.46
CA LEU A 44 -12.01 15.71 -13.54
C LEU A 44 -13.19 14.78 -13.21
N ASN A 45 -13.07 13.90 -12.21
CA ASN A 45 -14.21 13.10 -11.73
C ASN A 45 -15.34 13.99 -11.21
N LEU A 46 -15.07 15.21 -10.73
CA LEU A 46 -16.12 16.16 -10.32
C LEU A 46 -17.05 16.60 -11.47
N LEU A 47 -16.67 16.38 -12.73
CA LEU A 47 -17.52 16.63 -13.90
C LEU A 47 -18.60 15.55 -14.10
N LYS A 48 -18.51 14.42 -13.37
CA LYS A 48 -19.52 13.35 -13.38
C LYS A 48 -20.68 13.73 -12.44
N PHE A 49 -21.47 14.73 -12.85
CA PHE A 49 -22.49 15.36 -11.99
C PHE A 49 -23.52 14.39 -11.38
N GLY A 50 -23.82 13.27 -12.05
CA GLY A 50 -24.73 12.23 -11.54
C GLY A 50 -24.21 11.42 -10.35
N GLU A 51 -22.89 11.43 -10.12
CA GLU A 51 -22.20 10.58 -9.14
C GLU A 51 -21.42 11.41 -8.10
N ILE A 52 -21.64 12.73 -8.06
CA ILE A 52 -20.77 13.66 -7.30
C ILE A 52 -20.70 13.34 -5.80
N LYS A 53 -21.79 12.82 -5.22
CA LYS A 53 -21.83 12.41 -3.81
C LYS A 53 -20.88 11.26 -3.52
N ASP A 54 -20.87 10.25 -4.38
CA ASP A 54 -20.03 9.05 -4.22
C ASP A 54 -18.57 9.39 -4.47
N ILE A 55 -18.29 10.19 -5.51
CA ILE A 55 -16.94 10.68 -5.83
C ILE A 55 -16.37 11.47 -4.66
N TYR A 56 -17.17 12.36 -4.07
CA TYR A 56 -16.75 13.17 -2.93
C TYR A 56 -16.46 12.28 -1.71
N TYR A 57 -17.37 11.37 -1.38
CA TYR A 57 -17.23 10.48 -0.23
C TYR A 57 -16.03 9.53 -0.34
N LYS A 58 -15.79 8.98 -1.53
CA LYS A 58 -14.66 8.09 -1.82
C LYS A 58 -13.34 8.83 -2.11
N SER A 59 -13.35 10.16 -2.10
CA SER A 59 -12.19 10.99 -2.45
C SER A 59 -11.61 10.72 -3.85
N GLU A 60 -12.44 10.25 -4.79
CA GLU A 60 -12.03 9.98 -6.18
C GLU A 60 -11.74 11.26 -6.97
N TRP A 61 -11.99 12.43 -6.36
CA TRP A 61 -11.64 13.75 -6.87
C TRP A 61 -10.19 14.17 -6.55
N SER A 62 -9.43 13.36 -5.80
CA SER A 62 -7.99 13.59 -5.61
C SER A 62 -7.32 13.74 -6.98
N PRO A 63 -6.35 14.65 -7.16
CA PRO A 63 -5.78 14.87 -8.49
C PRO A 63 -5.02 13.64 -9.00
N GLU A 64 -4.40 12.87 -8.09
CA GLU A 64 -3.76 11.57 -8.30
C GLU A 64 -3.81 10.76 -6.97
N SER A 65 -3.47 9.47 -7.01
CA SER A 65 -3.50 8.60 -5.82
C SER A 65 -2.39 8.97 -4.83
N PHE A 66 -2.60 8.70 -3.54
CA PHE A 66 -1.61 8.98 -2.49
C PHE A 66 -0.29 8.23 -2.77
N GLY A 67 -0.38 6.94 -3.12
CA GLY A 67 0.77 6.10 -3.48
C GLY A 67 1.51 6.60 -4.71
N TRP A 68 0.81 7.07 -5.75
CA TRP A 68 1.50 7.62 -6.91
C TRP A 68 2.11 8.99 -6.62
N TRP A 69 1.39 9.85 -5.89
CA TRP A 69 1.82 11.21 -5.64
C TRP A 69 3.13 11.27 -4.86
N ILE A 70 3.29 10.44 -3.82
CA ILE A 70 4.54 10.41 -3.05
C ILE A 70 5.75 9.95 -3.89
N VAL A 71 5.53 9.08 -4.89
CA VAL A 71 6.58 8.53 -5.76
C VAL A 71 7.03 9.53 -6.84
N ARG A 72 6.09 10.28 -7.42
CA ARG A 72 6.41 11.22 -8.51
C ARG A 72 7.05 12.54 -8.07
N MET A 73 7.20 12.77 -6.77
CA MET A 73 7.74 14.03 -6.27
C MET A 73 9.22 14.17 -6.65
N ALA A 74 9.57 15.31 -7.25
CA ALA A 74 10.97 15.61 -7.53
C ALA A 74 11.75 15.90 -6.24
N ASP A 75 12.88 15.22 -6.07
CA ASP A 75 13.84 15.39 -4.98
C ASP A 75 13.29 15.23 -3.55
N LYS A 76 12.16 14.51 -3.38
CA LYS A 76 11.52 14.21 -2.09
C LYS A 76 10.54 13.04 -2.24
N GLY A 77 9.89 12.64 -1.15
CA GLY A 77 8.86 11.60 -1.21
C GLY A 77 9.47 10.20 -1.12
N ALA A 78 9.05 9.29 -2.00
CA ALA A 78 9.46 7.89 -2.01
C ALA A 78 10.04 7.51 -3.39
N ILE A 79 10.88 6.48 -3.44
CA ILE A 79 11.41 5.95 -4.72
C ILE A 79 10.46 4.92 -5.34
N ALA A 80 9.63 4.30 -4.50
CA ALA A 80 8.54 3.43 -4.87
C ALA A 80 7.52 3.37 -3.72
N SER A 81 6.29 3.00 -4.01
CA SER A 81 5.28 2.70 -3.00
C SER A 81 4.54 1.41 -3.31
N ILE A 82 4.05 0.74 -2.28
CA ILE A 82 3.16 -0.41 -2.40
C ILE A 82 1.90 -0.14 -1.57
N GLY A 83 0.72 -0.41 -2.12
CA GLY A 83 -0.54 -0.23 -1.40
C GLY A 83 -1.76 -0.65 -2.23
N ASN A 84 -2.96 -0.39 -1.70
CA ASN A 84 -4.19 -0.96 -2.23
C ASN A 84 -4.91 0.00 -3.19
N THR A 85 -5.38 -0.53 -4.31
CA THR A 85 -6.24 0.19 -5.28
C THR A 85 -7.72 0.21 -4.87
N GLY A 86 -8.11 -0.63 -3.91
CA GLY A 86 -9.48 -0.77 -3.42
C GLY A 86 -9.57 -0.87 -1.90
N LEU A 87 -10.65 -1.49 -1.42
CA LEU A 87 -10.87 -1.75 0.00
C LEU A 87 -9.87 -2.81 0.52
N GLY A 88 -8.84 -2.35 1.24
CA GLY A 88 -7.87 -3.20 1.93
C GLY A 88 -8.50 -3.96 3.09
N TYR A 89 -8.43 -5.29 3.04
CA TYR A 89 -8.96 -6.15 4.09
C TYR A 89 -7.96 -6.38 5.21
N GLY A 90 -8.49 -6.50 6.42
CA GLY A 90 -7.77 -6.96 7.60
C GLY A 90 -8.66 -7.92 8.39
N ALA A 91 -8.03 -8.83 9.13
CA ALA A 91 -8.73 -9.73 10.04
C ALA A 91 -8.62 -9.24 11.49
N ILE A 92 -9.49 -9.74 12.37
CA ILE A 92 -9.52 -9.39 13.79
C ILE A 92 -9.68 -10.65 14.64
N GLY A 93 -9.16 -10.61 15.87
CA GLY A 93 -9.24 -11.72 16.80
C GLY A 93 -8.05 -12.67 16.68
N ASP A 94 -8.31 -13.95 16.94
CA ASP A 94 -7.40 -15.08 16.92
C ASP A 94 -8.29 -16.31 16.67
N ASN A 95 -8.88 -16.38 15.46
CA ASN A 95 -9.97 -17.33 15.19
C ASN A 95 -9.48 -18.79 15.06
N ASN A 96 -8.16 -18.99 14.94
CA ASN A 96 -7.53 -20.30 14.90
C ASN A 96 -6.91 -20.72 16.25
N ASP A 97 -7.09 -19.91 17.29
CA ASP A 97 -6.62 -20.14 18.67
C ASP A 97 -5.11 -20.45 18.76
N ASP A 98 -4.28 -19.82 17.91
CA ASP A 98 -2.84 -20.05 17.89
C ASP A 98 -2.04 -19.03 18.73
N GLY A 99 -2.72 -18.05 19.32
CA GLY A 99 -2.15 -17.03 20.19
C GLY A 99 -1.52 -15.86 19.43
N ILE A 100 -1.62 -15.83 18.10
CA ILE A 100 -1.18 -14.73 17.25
C ILE A 100 -2.42 -13.95 16.80
N PRO A 101 -2.40 -12.60 16.85
CA PRO A 101 -3.52 -11.84 16.32
C PRO A 101 -3.70 -12.03 14.80
N ASP A 102 -4.92 -12.35 14.39
CA ASP A 102 -5.32 -12.52 12.97
C ASP A 102 -4.97 -11.28 12.13
N THR A 103 -4.92 -10.10 12.75
CA THR A 103 -4.48 -8.82 12.14
C THR A 103 -3.08 -8.90 11.52
N LEU A 104 -2.24 -9.87 11.91
CA LEU A 104 -0.90 -10.10 11.38
C LEU A 104 -0.84 -11.30 10.42
N GLN A 105 -1.86 -12.15 10.43
CA GLN A 105 -1.82 -13.47 9.80
C GLN A 105 -2.58 -13.55 8.48
N PHE A 106 -3.50 -12.62 8.22
CA PHE A 106 -4.36 -12.62 7.05
C PHE A 106 -4.34 -11.28 6.30
N TYR A 107 -4.69 -11.34 5.01
CA TYR A 107 -4.94 -10.18 4.14
C TYR A 107 -3.80 -9.14 4.16
N GLY A 108 -4.13 -7.85 4.31
CA GLY A 108 -3.17 -6.76 4.41
C GLY A 108 -2.12 -6.97 5.49
N GLY A 109 -2.52 -7.54 6.64
CA GLY A 109 -1.63 -7.81 7.75
C GLY A 109 -0.51 -8.79 7.40
N PHE A 110 -0.87 -9.87 6.70
CA PHE A 110 0.10 -10.86 6.25
C PHE A 110 0.94 -10.36 5.09
N ILE A 111 0.31 -9.85 4.02
CA ILE A 111 1.01 -9.52 2.78
C ILE A 111 2.04 -8.39 2.97
N ASP A 112 1.71 -7.40 3.82
CA ASP A 112 2.61 -6.30 4.13
C ASP A 112 3.82 -6.80 4.94
N GLY A 113 3.59 -7.65 5.95
CA GLY A 113 4.65 -8.28 6.74
C GLY A 113 5.54 -9.22 5.91
N GLU A 114 4.92 -9.98 5.01
CA GLU A 114 5.58 -10.96 4.16
C GLU A 114 6.58 -10.30 3.20
N PHE A 115 6.29 -9.11 2.69
CA PHE A 115 7.24 -8.34 1.89
C PHE A 115 8.55 -8.07 2.65
N PHE A 116 8.46 -7.65 3.91
CA PHE A 116 9.63 -7.40 4.73
C PHE A 116 10.38 -8.70 5.05
N ARG A 117 9.66 -9.79 5.31
CA ARG A 117 10.24 -11.12 5.56
C ARG A 117 11.01 -11.62 4.33
N VAL A 118 10.42 -11.54 3.14
CA VAL A 118 11.05 -11.93 1.87
C VAL A 118 12.32 -11.11 1.62
N TYR A 119 12.27 -9.80 1.84
CA TYR A 119 13.46 -8.95 1.73
C TYR A 119 14.57 -9.36 2.72
N ALA A 120 14.21 -9.54 4.01
CA ALA A 120 15.17 -9.74 5.07
C ALA A 120 15.74 -11.18 5.15
N GLU A 121 14.91 -12.19 4.90
CA GLU A 121 15.22 -13.59 5.17
C GLU A 121 15.53 -14.39 3.90
N GLU A 122 14.96 -14.02 2.75
CA GLU A 122 15.20 -14.72 1.48
C GLU A 122 16.24 -14.03 0.59
N GLY A 123 16.76 -12.87 1.01
CA GLY A 123 17.78 -12.11 0.30
C GLY A 123 17.32 -11.57 -1.05
N LYS A 124 16.00 -11.43 -1.26
CA LYS A 124 15.42 -10.82 -2.45
C LYS A 124 15.53 -9.31 -2.35
N ASP A 125 16.51 -8.73 -3.04
CA ASP A 125 16.80 -7.30 -2.97
C ASP A 125 16.41 -6.52 -4.23
N ILE A 126 15.93 -7.16 -5.29
CA ILE A 126 15.28 -6.49 -6.42
C ILE A 126 13.80 -6.30 -6.11
N LEU A 127 13.32 -5.05 -6.12
CA LEU A 127 11.99 -4.67 -5.65
C LEU A 127 10.86 -5.48 -6.29
N GLY A 128 10.88 -5.65 -7.61
CA GLY A 128 9.92 -6.46 -8.34
C GLY A 128 10.02 -7.95 -8.03
N GLU A 129 11.21 -8.46 -7.72
CA GLU A 129 11.40 -9.84 -7.29
C GLU A 129 10.85 -10.05 -5.88
N THR A 130 11.18 -9.17 -4.92
CA THR A 130 10.63 -9.19 -3.56
C THR A 130 9.10 -9.13 -3.59
N TYR A 131 8.54 -8.19 -4.36
CA TYR A 131 7.10 -8.02 -4.56
C TYR A 131 6.45 -9.27 -5.18
N GLY A 132 7.02 -9.81 -6.25
CA GLY A 132 6.50 -11.00 -6.93
C GLY A 132 6.58 -12.27 -6.07
N THR A 133 7.65 -12.44 -5.31
CA THR A 133 7.78 -13.54 -4.33
C THR A 133 6.76 -13.39 -3.21
N THR A 134 6.53 -12.17 -2.71
CA THR A 134 5.50 -11.90 -1.69
C THR A 134 4.12 -12.34 -2.16
N LEU A 135 3.71 -11.94 -3.37
CA LEU A 135 2.44 -12.36 -3.97
C LEU A 135 2.37 -13.87 -4.16
N THR A 136 3.46 -14.49 -4.61
CA THR A 136 3.53 -15.95 -4.75
C THR A 136 3.30 -16.64 -3.41
N ASN A 137 3.97 -16.18 -2.35
CA ASN A 137 3.83 -16.73 -1.01
C ASN A 137 2.40 -16.55 -0.47
N TYR A 138 1.78 -15.39 -0.72
CA TYR A 138 0.37 -15.15 -0.40
C TYR A 138 -0.54 -16.17 -1.09
N ILE A 139 -0.44 -16.29 -2.42
CA ILE A 139 -1.29 -17.18 -3.24
C ILE A 139 -1.13 -18.64 -2.82
N MET A 140 0.08 -19.06 -2.48
CA MET A 140 0.36 -20.43 -2.02
C MET A 140 -0.21 -20.72 -0.64
N LYS A 141 -0.31 -19.71 0.23
CA LYS A 141 -0.85 -19.83 1.58
C LYS A 141 -2.37 -19.67 1.61
N PHE A 142 -2.91 -18.78 0.79
CA PHE A 142 -4.32 -18.40 0.71
C PHE A 142 -4.81 -18.52 -0.74
N PRO A 143 -5.33 -19.69 -1.16
CA PRO A 143 -5.71 -19.93 -2.55
C PRO A 143 -6.81 -18.96 -3.04
N PRO A 144 -6.51 -18.03 -3.96
CA PRO A 144 -7.46 -16.98 -4.36
C PRO A 144 -8.71 -17.50 -5.08
N MET A 145 -8.67 -18.72 -5.60
CA MET A 145 -9.81 -19.35 -6.27
C MET A 145 -10.82 -19.92 -5.28
N GLU A 146 -10.47 -20.01 -4.00
CA GLU A 146 -11.34 -20.53 -2.93
C GLU A 146 -12.04 -19.40 -2.16
N ASP A 147 -11.39 -18.24 -2.03
CA ASP A 147 -11.95 -17.04 -1.37
C ASP A 147 -11.77 -15.77 -2.24
N GLN A 148 -12.88 -15.07 -2.47
CA GLN A 148 -12.88 -13.83 -3.26
C GLN A 148 -12.17 -12.67 -2.57
N ILE A 149 -12.06 -12.67 -1.24
CA ILE A 149 -11.30 -11.66 -0.49
C ILE A 149 -9.80 -11.83 -0.75
N ASP A 150 -9.33 -13.08 -0.85
CA ASP A 150 -7.93 -13.37 -1.19
C ASP A 150 -7.61 -13.00 -2.64
N ALA A 151 -8.51 -13.33 -3.59
CA ALA A 151 -8.41 -12.84 -4.96
C ALA A 151 -8.30 -11.32 -5.02
N LYS A 152 -9.19 -10.63 -4.29
CA LYS A 152 -9.17 -9.18 -4.23
C LYS A 152 -7.88 -8.64 -3.62
N THR A 153 -7.37 -9.24 -2.54
CA THR A 153 -6.14 -8.81 -1.86
C THR A 153 -4.94 -8.86 -2.82
N VAL A 154 -4.83 -9.95 -3.59
CA VAL A 154 -3.77 -10.15 -4.60
C VAL A 154 -3.90 -9.16 -5.76
N GLU A 155 -5.12 -8.91 -6.24
CA GLU A 155 -5.36 -8.02 -7.40
C GLU A 155 -5.19 -6.54 -7.07
N GLU A 156 -5.48 -6.14 -5.83
CA GLU A 156 -5.52 -4.72 -5.48
C GLU A 156 -4.21 -4.18 -4.90
N TRP A 157 -3.35 -5.04 -4.36
CA TRP A 157 -2.06 -4.67 -3.76
C TRP A 157 -1.05 -4.44 -4.88
N VAL A 158 -0.74 -3.18 -5.18
CA VAL A 158 0.05 -2.77 -6.35
C VAL A 158 1.35 -2.09 -5.98
N LEU A 159 2.39 -2.38 -6.77
CA LEU A 159 3.66 -1.65 -6.77
C LEU A 159 3.61 -0.47 -7.75
N LEU A 160 3.91 0.73 -7.25
CA LEU A 160 4.11 1.95 -8.03
C LEU A 160 5.58 2.39 -7.92
N GLY A 161 6.32 2.35 -9.03
CA GLY A 161 7.75 2.65 -9.06
C GLY A 161 8.49 1.77 -10.08
N ASP A 162 9.82 1.80 -10.05
CA ASP A 162 10.64 0.93 -10.90
C ASP A 162 10.82 -0.46 -10.27
N PRO A 163 10.24 -1.53 -10.83
CA PRO A 163 10.39 -2.88 -10.29
C PRO A 163 11.82 -3.43 -10.41
N SER A 164 12.69 -2.82 -11.23
CA SER A 164 14.09 -3.23 -11.35
C SER A 164 15.01 -2.64 -10.29
N LEU A 165 14.49 -1.77 -9.43
CA LEU A 165 15.22 -1.13 -8.33
C LEU A 165 15.82 -2.16 -7.37
N LYS A 166 17.11 -2.04 -7.07
CA LYS A 166 17.75 -2.76 -5.95
C LYS A 166 17.52 -2.02 -4.62
N ILE A 167 16.74 -2.63 -3.72
CA ILE A 167 16.50 -2.17 -2.36
C ILE A 167 17.83 -2.17 -1.58
N GLY A 168 18.16 -1.03 -0.96
CA GLY A 168 19.45 -0.83 -0.29
C GLY A 168 20.57 -0.32 -1.20
N GLY A 169 20.32 -0.19 -2.51
CA GLY A 169 21.23 0.44 -3.46
C GLY A 169 22.25 -0.50 -4.10
N TYR A 170 23.08 0.07 -4.98
CA TYR A 170 24.12 -0.64 -5.72
C TYR A 170 25.49 -0.39 -5.08
N PRO A 171 26.43 -1.35 -5.17
CA PRO A 171 27.80 -1.12 -4.74
C PRO A 171 28.41 0.10 -5.44
N SER A 172 29.13 0.90 -4.67
CA SER A 172 29.95 2.03 -5.15
C SER A 172 31.27 1.57 -5.75
#